data_AF-A0A969Q2M7-F1
#
_entry.id   AF-A0A969Q2M7-F1
#
_cell.length_a   1.000
_cell.length_b   1.000
_cell.length_c   1.000
_cell.angle_alpha   90.00
_cell.angle_beta   90.00
_cell.angle_gamma   90.00
#
_symmetry.space_group_name_H-M   'P 1'
#
loop_
_entity.id
_entity.type
_entity.pdbx_description
1 polymer ?
#
loop_
_entity_poly.entity_id
_entity_poly.type
_entity_poly.pdbx_seq_one_letter_code
_entity_poly.pdbx_strand_id
1 'polypeptide(L)'
;MTGVSSVSDHPELAVKFLELLNTDPVFYNLLCKGIEGVHWEWADQDRLLIKPAGDNASFGDTGYNPNTDWMYGNVFNSYYTDESQVGAWPATAKLNRNAQPSPVLGFTFDRKAVETEVASISAVNQEYASPLGGGIVDIETGLTNLNKALKDAGIERVRDEMQKQIDAWLAAKV
;
A
#
# COMPACT_ATOMS: atom_id res chain seq x y z
N MET A 1 6.89 -0.27 0.11
CA MET A 1 7.80 0.89 0.13
C MET A 1 9.17 0.37 -0.27
N THR A 2 9.67 0.79 -1.43
CA THR A 2 11.05 0.51 -1.87
C THR A 2 11.92 1.70 -1.50
N GLY A 3 13.15 1.45 -1.05
CA GLY A 3 14.07 2.50 -0.60
C GLY A 3 15.51 2.00 -0.65
N VAL A 4 16.45 2.95 -0.74
CA VAL A 4 17.89 2.66 -0.74
C VAL A 4 18.46 3.05 0.61
N SER A 5 19.15 2.13 1.26
CA SER A 5 19.82 2.37 2.53
C SER A 5 20.84 3.50 2.38
N SER A 6 20.89 4.41 3.36
CA SER A 6 21.88 5.50 3.40
C SER A 6 23.34 5.02 3.52
N VAL A 7 23.53 3.75 3.89
CA VAL A 7 24.85 3.11 4.02
C VAL A 7 25.12 2.07 2.92
N SER A 8 24.37 2.10 1.81
CA SER A 8 24.66 1.24 0.67
C SER A 8 25.99 1.63 0.02
N ASP A 9 26.84 0.66 -0.28
CA ASP A 9 28.07 0.87 -1.06
C ASP A 9 27.78 1.15 -2.56
N HIS A 10 26.56 0.88 -3.02
CA HIS A 10 26.16 0.98 -4.43
C HIS A 10 24.79 1.66 -4.62
N PRO A 11 24.58 2.88 -4.10
CA PRO A 11 23.28 3.53 -4.12
C PRO A 11 22.80 3.81 -5.55
N GLU A 12 23.70 4.18 -6.46
CA GLU A 12 23.35 4.43 -7.87
C GLU A 12 22.87 3.16 -8.58
N LEU A 13 23.49 2.01 -8.33
CA LEU A 13 23.07 0.73 -8.91
C LEU A 13 21.74 0.27 -8.31
N ALA A 14 21.53 0.50 -7.01
CA ALA A 14 20.25 0.22 -6.37
C ALA A 14 19.12 1.06 -6.99
N VAL A 15 19.36 2.35 -7.28
CA VAL A 15 18.38 3.20 -7.98
C VAL A 15 18.13 2.72 -9.40
N LYS A 16 19.16 2.33 -10.17
CA LYS A 16 19.00 1.76 -11.51
C LYS A 16 18.19 0.45 -11.50
N PHE A 17 18.36 -0.38 -10.47
CA PHE A 17 17.54 -1.57 -10.28
C PHE A 17 16.06 -1.20 -10.04
N LEU A 18 15.81 -0.21 -9.18
CA LEU A 18 14.45 0.28 -8.93
C LEU A 18 13.82 0.90 -10.18
N GLU A 19 14.59 1.63 -10.99
CA GLU A 19 14.14 2.13 -12.29
C GLU A 19 13.71 0.98 -13.18
N LEU A 20 14.59 -0.02 -13.41
CA LEU A 20 14.29 -1.20 -14.22
C LEU A 20 13.00 -1.90 -13.75
N LEU A 21 12.84 -2.08 -12.44
CA LEU A 21 11.65 -2.68 -11.83
C LEU A 21 10.36 -1.88 -12.08
N ASN A 22 10.45 -0.56 -12.24
CA ASN A 22 9.29 0.30 -12.45
C ASN A 22 9.02 0.61 -13.93
N THR A 23 9.98 0.39 -14.83
CA THR A 23 9.86 0.79 -16.24
C THR A 23 9.89 -0.36 -17.23
N ASP A 24 10.47 -1.51 -16.88
CA ASP A 24 10.60 -2.65 -17.79
C ASP A 24 9.56 -3.73 -17.47
N PRO A 25 8.58 -3.98 -18.36
CA PRO A 25 7.53 -4.98 -18.12
C PRO A 25 8.05 -6.41 -18.04
N VAL A 26 9.11 -6.76 -18.78
CA VAL A 26 9.66 -8.12 -18.78
C VAL A 26 10.30 -8.40 -17.43
N PHE A 27 11.13 -7.48 -16.95
CA PHE A 27 11.79 -7.61 -15.65
C PHE A 27 10.79 -7.59 -14.50
N TYR A 28 9.77 -6.72 -14.56
CA TYR A 28 8.69 -6.69 -13.57
C TYR A 28 7.96 -8.04 -13.51
N ASN A 29 7.55 -8.59 -14.67
CA ASN A 29 6.81 -9.86 -14.70
C ASN A 29 7.68 -11.07 -14.41
N LEU A 30 9.00 -11.01 -14.63
CA LEU A 30 9.91 -12.05 -14.15
C LEU A 30 9.80 -12.21 -12.62
N LEU A 31 9.71 -11.12 -11.88
CA LEU A 31 9.55 -11.15 -10.42
C LEU A 31 8.11 -11.44 -9.97
N CYS A 32 7.11 -10.96 -10.72
CA CYS A 32 5.71 -11.12 -10.29
C CYS A 32 5.10 -12.47 -10.73
N LYS A 33 5.44 -12.94 -11.92
CA LYS A 33 4.83 -14.10 -12.60
C LYS A 33 5.81 -15.25 -12.79
N GLY A 34 7.11 -15.01 -12.66
CA GLY A 34 8.15 -16.00 -12.88
C GLY A 34 8.56 -16.10 -14.35
N ILE A 35 9.19 -17.23 -14.68
CA ILE A 35 9.78 -17.52 -15.99
C ILE A 35 8.72 -18.06 -16.97
N GLU A 36 8.65 -17.49 -18.18
CA GLU A 36 7.82 -17.96 -19.31
C GLU A 36 8.16 -19.41 -19.68
N GLY A 37 7.14 -20.23 -19.99
CA GLY A 37 7.26 -21.65 -20.30
C GLY A 37 7.52 -22.56 -19.08
N VAL A 38 7.82 -21.98 -17.91
CA VAL A 38 7.96 -22.72 -16.65
C VAL A 38 6.79 -22.44 -15.73
N HIS A 39 6.46 -21.16 -15.53
CA HIS A 39 5.42 -20.73 -14.60
C HIS A 39 4.18 -20.20 -15.32
N TRP A 40 4.35 -19.61 -16.50
CA TRP A 40 3.25 -19.07 -17.28
C TRP A 40 3.53 -19.17 -18.78
N GLU A 41 2.48 -19.13 -19.58
CA GLU A 41 2.51 -19.04 -21.04
C GLU A 41 1.53 -17.95 -21.50
N TRP A 42 1.72 -17.43 -22.71
CA TRP A 42 0.73 -16.55 -23.32
C TRP A 42 -0.58 -17.29 -23.55
N ALA A 43 -1.67 -16.72 -23.06
CA ALA A 43 -3.02 -17.06 -23.53
C ALA A 43 -3.40 -16.16 -24.71
N ASP A 44 -3.03 -14.89 -24.63
CA ASP A 44 -3.16 -13.90 -25.70
C ASP A 44 -2.10 -12.81 -25.51
N GLN A 45 -1.06 -12.82 -26.34
CA GLN A 45 0.07 -11.91 -26.23
C GLN A 45 -0.31 -10.46 -26.58
N ASP A 46 -1.19 -10.26 -27.55
CA ASP A 46 -1.63 -8.92 -27.98
C ASP A 46 -2.44 -8.22 -26.88
N ARG A 47 -3.14 -9.00 -26.06
CA ARG A 47 -3.90 -8.52 -24.89
C ARG A 47 -3.11 -8.57 -23.59
N LEU A 48 -1.85 -8.99 -23.62
CA LEU A 48 -1.00 -9.21 -22.44
C LEU A 48 -1.63 -10.17 -21.41
N LEU A 49 -2.37 -11.18 -21.87
CA LEU A 49 -3.03 -12.18 -21.04
C LEU A 49 -2.20 -13.46 -20.98
N ILE A 50 -1.92 -13.92 -19.77
CA ILE A 50 -1.16 -15.13 -19.49
C ILE A 50 -2.03 -16.20 -18.84
N LYS A 51 -1.61 -17.46 -18.96
CA LYS A 51 -2.17 -18.64 -18.30
C LYS A 51 -1.07 -19.43 -17.58
N PRO A 52 -1.40 -20.33 -16.65
CA PRO A 52 -0.44 -21.26 -16.08
C PRO A 52 0.24 -22.09 -17.19
N ALA A 53 1.55 -22.33 -17.06
CA ALA A 53 2.28 -23.13 -18.04
C ALA A 53 1.93 -24.63 -17.93
N GLY A 54 1.98 -25.35 -19.05
CA GLY A 54 1.69 -26.78 -19.11
C GLY A 54 0.25 -27.14 -18.71
N ASP A 55 0.09 -28.28 -18.02
CA ASP A 55 -1.22 -28.82 -17.60
C ASP A 55 -1.65 -28.33 -16.20
N ASN A 56 -1.03 -27.27 -15.68
CA ASN A 56 -1.36 -26.71 -14.37
C ASN A 56 -2.77 -26.10 -14.36
N ALA A 57 -3.57 -26.43 -13.35
CA ALA A 57 -4.93 -25.94 -13.23
C ALA A 57 -4.99 -24.45 -12.82
N SER A 58 -3.98 -23.97 -12.09
CA SER A 58 -3.89 -22.59 -11.61
C SER A 58 -2.44 -22.11 -11.51
N PHE A 59 -2.24 -20.79 -11.39
CA PHE A 59 -0.90 -20.24 -11.13
C PHE A 59 -0.31 -20.73 -9.81
N GLY A 60 -1.14 -21.15 -8.84
CA GLY A 60 -0.66 -21.73 -7.58
C GLY A 60 0.07 -23.07 -7.74
N ASP A 61 -0.20 -23.78 -8.83
CA ASP A 61 0.35 -25.13 -9.08
C ASP A 61 1.70 -25.09 -9.81
N THR A 62 2.12 -23.91 -10.28
CA THR A 62 3.30 -23.75 -11.14
C THR A 62 4.62 -23.69 -10.36
N GLY A 63 4.54 -23.66 -9.03
CA GLY A 63 5.71 -23.56 -8.14
C GLY A 63 6.22 -22.12 -7.90
N TYR A 64 5.67 -21.12 -8.59
CA TYR A 64 5.98 -19.71 -8.36
C TYR A 64 4.73 -18.83 -8.54
N ASN A 65 4.11 -18.46 -7.43
CA ASN A 65 3.00 -17.53 -7.41
C ASN A 65 3.08 -16.66 -6.15
N PRO A 66 3.95 -15.64 -6.14
CA PRO A 66 4.12 -14.77 -4.97
C PRO A 66 2.85 -14.00 -4.64
N ASN A 67 1.94 -13.81 -5.61
CA ASN A 67 0.65 -13.12 -5.47
C ASN A 67 0.73 -11.78 -4.70
N THR A 68 1.84 -11.05 -4.94
CA THR A 68 2.23 -9.83 -4.22
C THR A 68 2.77 -8.78 -5.19
N ASP A 69 2.31 -8.79 -6.44
CA ASP A 69 2.65 -7.83 -7.50
C ASP A 69 2.76 -6.38 -7.03
N TRP A 70 1.79 -5.93 -6.22
CA TRP A 70 1.69 -4.59 -5.67
C TRP A 70 2.89 -4.16 -4.80
N MET A 71 3.73 -5.10 -4.36
CA MET A 71 4.91 -4.84 -3.53
C MET A 71 6.17 -4.50 -4.34
N TYR A 72 6.25 -4.96 -5.60
CA TYR A 72 7.51 -4.93 -6.35
C TYR A 72 7.76 -3.58 -7.03
N GLY A 73 6.79 -3.06 -7.78
CA GLY A 73 7.00 -1.87 -8.58
C GLY A 73 5.71 -1.33 -9.20
N ASN A 74 5.83 -0.76 -10.39
CA ASN A 74 4.72 -0.19 -11.11
C ASN A 74 3.77 -1.28 -11.63
N VAL A 75 2.63 -1.45 -10.95
CA VAL A 75 1.63 -2.49 -11.27
C VAL A 75 1.07 -2.39 -12.69
N PHE A 76 1.14 -1.21 -13.33
CA PHE A 76 0.70 -1.03 -14.72
C PHE A 76 1.55 -1.82 -15.73
N ASN A 77 2.71 -2.34 -15.31
CA ASN A 77 3.55 -3.22 -16.11
C ASN A 77 3.10 -4.70 -16.04
N SER A 78 2.19 -5.08 -15.13
CA SER A 78 1.81 -6.48 -14.91
C SER A 78 1.02 -7.07 -16.08
N TYR A 79 1.29 -8.32 -16.43
CA TYR A 79 0.45 -9.09 -17.34
C TYR A 79 -0.88 -9.49 -16.66
N TYR A 80 -1.94 -9.60 -17.45
CA TYR A 80 -3.24 -10.06 -16.94
C TYR A 80 -3.22 -11.56 -16.70
N THR A 81 -3.79 -11.99 -15.59
CA THR A 81 -3.98 -13.41 -15.24
C THR A 81 -5.43 -13.85 -15.35
N ASP A 82 -6.35 -12.91 -15.63
CA ASP A 82 -7.79 -13.12 -15.76
C ASP A 82 -8.30 -12.29 -16.95
N GLU A 83 -9.01 -12.95 -17.86
CA GLU A 83 -9.56 -12.31 -19.06
C GLU A 83 -10.52 -11.16 -18.74
N SER A 84 -11.28 -11.26 -17.65
CA SER A 84 -12.22 -10.23 -17.22
C SER A 84 -11.54 -8.93 -16.79
N GLN A 85 -10.23 -8.98 -16.50
CA GLN A 85 -9.43 -7.83 -16.09
C GLN A 85 -8.69 -7.16 -17.24
N VAL A 86 -8.71 -7.74 -18.45
CA VAL A 86 -8.02 -7.14 -19.60
C VAL A 86 -8.55 -5.73 -19.85
N GLY A 87 -7.64 -4.75 -19.86
CA GLY A 87 -7.96 -3.32 -19.97
C GLY A 87 -8.15 -2.59 -18.62
N ALA A 88 -8.02 -3.29 -17.49
CA ALA A 88 -8.10 -2.67 -16.16
C ALA A 88 -6.99 -1.64 -15.91
N TRP A 89 -5.81 -1.77 -16.54
CA TRP A 89 -4.68 -0.85 -16.35
C TRP A 89 -4.96 0.54 -16.93
N PRO A 90 -5.35 0.71 -18.21
CA PRO A 90 -5.82 2.01 -18.71
C PRO A 90 -7.00 2.60 -17.92
N ALA A 91 -7.96 1.77 -17.53
CA ALA A 91 -9.12 2.21 -16.76
C ALA A 91 -8.71 2.76 -15.38
N THR A 92 -7.88 2.01 -14.65
CA THR A 92 -7.32 2.41 -13.36
C THR A 92 -6.46 3.66 -13.49
N ALA A 93 -5.62 3.75 -14.53
CA ALA A 93 -4.82 4.95 -14.77
C ALA A 93 -5.70 6.19 -15.03
N LYS A 94 -6.83 6.03 -15.72
CA LYS A 94 -7.82 7.10 -15.90
C LYS A 94 -8.49 7.47 -14.58
N LEU A 95 -8.88 6.50 -13.76
CA LEU A 95 -9.46 6.75 -12.43
C LEU A 95 -8.47 7.52 -11.55
N ASN A 96 -7.22 7.06 -11.47
CA ASN A 96 -6.17 7.68 -10.65
C ASN A 96 -5.90 9.13 -11.05
N ARG A 97 -5.85 9.43 -12.36
CA ARG A 97 -5.65 10.81 -12.85
C ARG A 97 -6.81 11.76 -12.52
N ASN A 98 -8.01 11.24 -12.31
CA ASN A 98 -9.20 12.04 -12.01
C ASN A 98 -9.59 11.99 -10.52
N ALA A 99 -8.85 11.24 -9.70
CA ALA A 99 -9.08 11.15 -8.28
C ALA A 99 -8.81 12.50 -7.62
N GLN A 100 -9.73 12.94 -6.76
CA GLN A 100 -9.53 14.15 -5.98
C GLN A 100 -8.50 13.89 -4.89
N PRO A 101 -7.37 14.60 -4.86
CA PRO A 101 -6.40 14.45 -3.78
C PRO A 101 -7.01 14.91 -2.46
N SER A 102 -6.61 14.26 -1.35
CA SER A 102 -6.96 14.72 -0.02
C SER A 102 -6.47 16.17 0.20
N PRO A 103 -7.24 17.05 0.87
CA PRO A 103 -6.79 18.40 1.22
C PRO A 103 -5.49 18.43 2.02
N VAL A 104 -5.18 17.34 2.74
CA VAL A 104 -3.98 17.19 3.57
C VAL A 104 -2.94 16.24 2.93
N LEU A 105 -3.03 15.95 1.63
CA LEU A 105 -2.03 15.13 0.94
C LEU A 105 -0.65 15.80 1.01
N GLY A 106 0.31 15.05 1.57
CA GLY A 106 1.69 15.51 1.82
C GLY A 106 1.92 16.15 3.19
N PHE A 107 0.90 16.29 4.03
CA PHE A 107 1.08 16.69 5.42
C PHE A 107 1.70 15.55 6.23
N THR A 108 2.70 15.86 7.05
CA THR A 108 3.30 14.92 8.02
C THR A 108 3.20 15.55 9.40
N PHE A 109 2.57 14.84 10.34
CA PHE A 109 2.39 15.30 11.70
C PHE A 109 3.70 15.21 12.51
N ASP A 110 4.16 16.34 13.08
CA ASP A 110 5.23 16.34 14.08
C ASP A 110 4.65 16.11 15.46
N ARG A 111 4.77 14.87 15.94
CA ARG A 111 4.22 14.44 17.22
C ARG A 111 5.03 14.85 18.45
N LYS A 112 6.21 15.48 18.32
CA LYS A 112 7.11 15.76 19.45
C LYS A 112 6.43 16.48 20.63
N ALA A 113 5.54 17.43 20.35
CA ALA A 113 4.85 18.21 21.37
C ALA A 113 3.78 17.42 22.16
N VAL A 114 3.39 16.25 21.66
CA VAL A 114 2.33 15.39 22.21
C VAL A 114 2.74 13.91 22.24
N GLU A 115 4.04 13.64 22.32
CA GLU A 115 4.59 12.27 22.21
C GLU A 115 4.04 11.34 23.31
N THR A 116 3.85 11.86 24.52
CA THR A 116 3.29 11.12 25.66
C THR A 116 1.84 10.70 25.41
N GLU A 117 1.02 11.62 24.91
CA GLU A 117 -0.37 11.36 24.56
C GLU A 117 -0.45 10.36 23.40
N VAL A 118 0.39 10.50 22.38
CA VAL A 118 0.46 9.54 21.27
C VAL A 118 0.82 8.13 21.76
N ALA A 119 1.78 8.00 22.69
CA ALA A 119 2.11 6.71 23.29
C ALA A 119 0.93 6.11 24.08
N SER A 120 0.22 6.94 24.85
CA SER A 120 -0.95 6.52 25.63
C SER A 120 -2.11 6.08 24.74
N ILE A 121 -2.38 6.83 23.66
CA ILE A 121 -3.39 6.49 22.65
C ILE A 121 -3.03 5.18 21.94
N SER A 122 -1.75 4.93 21.66
CA SER A 122 -1.32 3.65 21.07
C SER A 122 -1.66 2.46 21.96
N ALA A 123 -1.50 2.58 23.28
CA ALA A 123 -1.88 1.52 24.23
C ALA A 123 -3.41 1.33 24.26
N VAL A 124 -4.18 2.44 24.32
CA VAL A 124 -5.65 2.40 24.26
C VAL A 124 -6.15 1.72 22.97
N ASN A 125 -5.53 2.00 21.82
CA ASN A 125 -5.91 1.38 20.56
C ASN A 125 -5.71 -0.15 20.57
N GLN A 126 -4.61 -0.63 21.15
CA GLN A 126 -4.36 -2.07 21.26
C GLN A 126 -5.39 -2.77 22.16
N GLU A 127 -5.78 -2.13 23.27
CA GLU A 127 -6.70 -2.71 24.24
C GLU A 127 -8.17 -2.62 23.80
N TYR A 128 -8.59 -1.50 23.19
CA TYR A 128 -10.01 -1.21 22.92
C TYR A 128 -10.36 -1.17 21.44
N ALA A 129 -9.52 -0.56 20.58
CA ALA A 129 -9.85 -0.37 19.17
C ALA A 129 -9.66 -1.66 18.36
N SER A 130 -8.60 -2.44 18.62
CA SER A 130 -8.34 -3.71 17.94
C SER A 130 -9.47 -4.75 18.09
N PRO A 131 -9.96 -5.09 19.30
CA PRO A 131 -11.07 -6.03 19.43
C PRO A 131 -12.39 -5.47 18.87
N LEU A 132 -12.63 -4.15 18.96
CA LEU A 132 -13.80 -3.50 18.37
C LEU A 132 -13.78 -3.58 16.84
N GLY A 133 -12.66 -3.21 16.21
CA GLY A 133 -12.49 -3.30 14.75
C GLY A 133 -12.52 -4.73 14.22
N GLY A 134 -12.15 -5.71 15.05
CA GLY A 134 -12.27 -7.13 14.75
C GLY A 134 -13.65 -7.74 15.00
N GLY A 135 -14.61 -6.97 15.55
CA GLY A 135 -15.95 -7.46 15.88
C GLY A 135 -15.99 -8.47 17.03
N ILE A 136 -14.98 -8.48 17.91
CA ILE A 136 -14.85 -9.41 19.05
C ILE A 136 -15.74 -8.99 20.23
N VAL A 137 -16.04 -7.69 20.32
CA VAL A 137 -16.86 -7.08 21.38
C VAL A 137 -18.10 -6.42 20.78
N ASP A 138 -19.10 -6.18 21.62
CA ASP A 138 -20.27 -5.41 21.24
C ASP A 138 -19.89 -3.98 20.81
N ILE A 139 -20.56 -3.50 19.74
CA ILE A 139 -20.20 -2.24 19.09
C ILE A 139 -20.51 -1.04 19.98
N GLU A 140 -21.70 -1.01 20.61
CA GLU A 140 -22.15 0.17 21.36
C GLU A 140 -21.31 0.37 22.64
N THR A 141 -21.13 -0.71 23.40
CA THR A 141 -20.32 -0.70 24.61
C THR A 141 -18.84 -0.54 24.29
N GLY A 142 -18.34 -1.19 23.24
CA GLY A 142 -16.97 -1.07 22.76
C GLY A 142 -16.61 0.36 22.33
N LEU A 143 -17.47 1.01 21.54
CA LEU A 143 -17.30 2.42 21.15
C LEU A 143 -17.32 3.35 22.37
N THR A 144 -18.23 3.12 23.31
CA THR A 144 -18.33 3.94 24.53
C THR A 144 -17.05 3.86 25.35
N ASN A 145 -16.53 2.64 25.56
CA ASN A 145 -15.30 2.41 26.32
C ASN A 145 -14.08 2.98 25.60
N LEU A 146 -13.95 2.75 24.28
CA LEU A 146 -12.87 3.31 23.47
C LEU A 146 -12.84 4.84 23.54
N ASN A 147 -13.99 5.49 23.33
CA ASN A 147 -14.07 6.95 23.34
C ASN A 147 -13.69 7.54 24.71
N LYS A 148 -14.10 6.88 25.80
CA LYS A 148 -13.70 7.29 27.16
C LYS A 148 -12.19 7.14 27.34
N ALA A 149 -11.64 5.98 27.00
CA ALA A 149 -10.21 5.71 27.16
C ALA A 149 -9.35 6.65 26.32
N LEU A 150 -9.75 6.97 25.07
CA LEU A 150 -9.05 7.92 24.21
C LEU A 150 -9.05 9.35 24.79
N LYS A 151 -10.18 9.78 25.38
CA LYS A 151 -10.27 11.07 26.08
C LYS A 151 -9.34 11.12 27.29
N ASP A 152 -9.37 10.07 28.12
CA ASP A 152 -8.50 9.96 29.30
C ASP A 152 -7.01 9.91 28.89
N ALA A 153 -6.69 9.37 27.72
CA ALA A 153 -5.34 9.35 27.13
C ALA A 153 -4.91 10.65 26.43
N GLY A 154 -5.76 11.67 26.38
CA GLY A 154 -5.39 12.99 25.85
C GLY A 154 -5.58 13.16 24.33
N ILE A 155 -6.48 12.41 23.69
CA ILE A 155 -6.76 12.54 22.25
C ILE A 155 -7.12 13.97 21.81
N GLU A 156 -7.76 14.74 22.68
CA GLU A 156 -8.13 16.13 22.44
C GLU A 156 -6.89 17.01 22.19
N ARG A 157 -5.83 16.83 23.00
CA ARG A 157 -4.59 17.59 22.85
C ARG A 157 -3.86 17.22 21.56
N VAL A 158 -3.87 15.93 21.19
CA VAL A 158 -3.29 15.48 19.91
C VAL A 158 -4.05 16.07 18.73
N ARG A 159 -5.40 16.09 18.80
CA ARG A 159 -6.23 16.70 17.76
C ARG A 159 -5.93 18.20 17.62
N ASP A 160 -5.85 18.93 18.71
CA ASP A 160 -5.64 20.38 18.69
C ASP A 160 -4.24 20.74 18.14
N GLU A 161 -3.20 19.98 18.51
CA GLU A 161 -1.85 20.16 17.95
C GLU A 161 -1.79 19.77 16.46
N MET A 162 -2.47 18.70 16.05
CA MET A 162 -2.56 18.31 14.64
C MET A 162 -3.27 19.38 13.80
N GLN A 163 -4.38 19.93 14.30
CA GLN A 163 -5.11 21.01 13.61
C GLN A 163 -4.23 22.24 13.44
N LYS A 164 -3.55 22.69 14.51
CA LYS A 164 -2.59 23.80 14.45
C LYS A 164 -1.51 23.58 13.39
N GLN A 165 -0.96 22.37 13.28
CA GLN A 165 0.06 22.05 12.28
C GLN A 165 -0.51 22.00 10.85
N ILE A 166 -1.72 21.48 10.66
CA ILE A 166 -2.41 21.49 9.37
C ILE A 166 -2.65 22.93 8.92
N ASP A 167 -3.15 23.80 9.80
CA ASP A 167 -3.42 25.21 9.50
C ASP A 167 -2.13 25.94 9.07
N ALA A 168 -1.04 25.75 9.83
CA ALA A 168 0.26 26.32 9.49
C ALA A 168 0.82 25.78 8.16
N TRP A 169 0.67 24.48 7.90
CA TRP A 169 1.12 23.85 6.66
C TRP A 169 0.32 24.31 5.44
N LEU A 170 -1.01 24.45 5.57
CA LEU A 170 -1.87 25.00 4.51
C LEU A 170 -1.52 26.46 4.21
N ALA A 171 -1.25 27.27 5.23
CA ALA A 171 -0.86 28.67 5.04
C ALA A 171 0.53 28.82 4.38
N ALA A 172 1.43 27.85 4.55
CA ALA A 172 2.76 27.84 3.95
C ALA A 172 2.79 27.31 2.50
N LYS A 173 1.74 26.63 2.04
CA LYS A 173 1.58 26.19 0.66
C LYS A 173 1.15 27.37 -0.22
N VAL A 174 2.13 28.16 -0.66
CA VAL A 174 1.99 29.13 -1.77
C VAL A 174 2.27 28.43 -3.10
#